data_AF-A0A5C1QDI8-F1
#
_entry.id   AF-A0A5C1QDI8-F1
#
_cell.length_a   1.000
_cell.length_b   1.000
_cell.length_c   1.000
_cell.angle_alpha   90.00
_cell.angle_beta   90.00
_cell.angle_gamma   90.00
#
_symmetry.space_group_name_H-M   'P 1'
#
loop_
_entity.id
_entity.type
_entity.pdbx_description
1 polymer ?
#
loop_
_entity_poly.entity_id
_entity_poly.type
_entity_poly.pdbx_seq_one_letter_code
_entity_poly.pdbx_strand_id
1 'polypeptide(L)' 'MDNNEILKKLRIAFSMKDTDVQETLSKADMNLSKTEINALFRKRGQRNFVPCGDQILRRFLDGIIKNERD' A
#
# COMPACT_ATOMS: atom_id res chain seq x y z
N MET A 1 -11.08 -12.46 0.38
CA MET A 1 -10.34 -11.23 0.68
C MET A 1 -9.03 -11.29 -0.06
N ASP A 2 -8.69 -10.27 -0.87
CA ASP A 2 -7.41 -10.20 -1.60
C ASP A 2 -6.45 -9.18 -0.96
N ASN A 3 -5.21 -9.12 -1.45
CA ASN A 3 -4.19 -8.23 -0.92
C ASN A 3 -4.54 -6.74 -1.10
N ASN A 4 -5.30 -6.36 -2.13
CA ASN A 4 -5.76 -4.98 -2.30
C ASN A 4 -6.75 -4.62 -1.18
N GLU A 5 -7.66 -5.53 -0.82
CA GLU A 5 -8.58 -5.36 0.29
C GLU A 5 -7.85 -5.26 1.63
N ILE A 6 -6.83 -6.10 1.87
CA ILE A 6 -6.01 -6.02 3.09
C ILE A 6 -5.28 -4.68 3.16
N LEU A 7 -4.56 -4.30 2.09
CA LEU A 7 -3.84 -3.04 1.99
C LEU A 7 -4.79 -1.85 2.26
N LYS A 8 -5.99 -1.86 1.67
CA LYS A 8 -6.99 -0.81 1.88
C LYS A 8 -7.50 -0.76 3.32
N LYS A 9 -7.76 -1.91 3.95
CA LYS A 9 -8.18 -1.98 5.36
C LYS A 9 -7.11 -1.42 6.29
N LEU A 10 -5.85 -1.78 6.09
CA LEU A 10 -4.72 -1.27 6.87
C LEU A 10 -4.57 0.25 6.67
N ARG A 11 -4.59 0.74 5.43
CA ARG A 11 -4.55 2.19 5.16
C ARG A 11 -5.63 2.95 5.95
N ILE A 12 -6.85 2.44 5.97
CA ILE A 12 -7.97 3.05 6.71
C ILE A 12 -7.75 2.94 8.23
N ALA A 13 -7.33 1.77 8.72
CA ALA A 13 -7.11 1.54 10.15
C ALA A 13 -6.07 2.50 10.75
N PHE A 14 -5.02 2.81 9.99
CA PHE A 14 -3.97 3.75 10.37
C PHE A 14 -4.23 5.19 9.91
N SER A 15 -5.42 5.49 9.36
CA SER A 15 -5.80 6.83 8.86
C SER A 15 -4.81 7.43 7.84
N MET A 16 -4.18 6.59 7.03
CA MET A 16 -3.14 6.96 6.07
C MET A 16 -3.73 7.56 4.78
N LYS A 17 -3.10 8.63 4.29
CA LYS A 17 -3.24 9.17 2.94
C LYS A 17 -2.36 8.41 1.96
N ASP A 18 -2.54 8.63 0.66
CA ASP A 18 -1.74 7.96 -0.37
C ASP A 18 -0.24 8.31 -0.26
N THR A 19 0.08 9.52 0.21
CA THR A 19 1.46 9.94 0.52
C THR A 19 2.05 9.12 1.65
N ASP A 20 1.29 8.86 2.71
CA ASP A 20 1.76 8.11 3.88
C ASP A 20 1.99 6.64 3.51
N VAL A 21 1.15 6.07 2.63
CA VAL A 21 1.36 4.74 2.06
C VAL A 21 2.64 4.71 1.22
N GLN A 22 2.87 5.73 0.40
CA GLN A 22 4.07 5.84 -0.43
C GLN A 22 5.34 5.92 0.43
N GLU A 23 5.34 6.76 1.48
CA GLU A 23 6.46 6.89 2.42
C GLU A 23 6.70 5.59 3.19
N THR A 24 5.63 4.92 3.63
CA THR A 24 5.70 3.63 4.34
C THR A 24 6.36 2.56 3.48
N LEU A 25 6.00 2.47 2.19
CA LEU A 25 6.65 1.56 1.25
C LEU A 25 8.10 1.95 0.96
N SER A 26 8.39 3.25 0.85
CA SER A 26 9.74 3.75 0.62
C SER A 26 10.69 3.38 1.77
N LYS A 27 10.22 3.48 3.03
CA LYS A 27 10.96 2.98 4.21
C LYS A 27 11.27 1.48 4.17
N ALA A 28 10.52 0.70 3.39
CA ALA A 28 10.74 -0.72 3.18
C ALA A 28 11.42 -1.02 1.83
N ASP A 29 12.20 -0.07 1.31
CA ASP A 29 12.97 -0.17 0.07
C ASP A 29 12.10 -0.41 -1.18
N MET A 30 10.83 0.01 -1.14
CA MET A 30 9.89 -0.09 -2.25
C MET A 30 9.39 1.29 -2.66
N ASN A 31 9.93 1.80 -3.75
CA ASN A 31 9.52 3.09 -4.31
C ASN A 31 8.46 2.87 -5.38
N LEU A 32 7.23 3.33 -5.12
CA LEU A 32 6.15 3.38 -6.09
C LEU A 32 5.77 4.83 -6.37
N SER A 33 5.45 5.13 -7.63
CA SER A 33 4.89 6.42 -8.02
C SER A 33 3.47 6.59 -7.49
N LYS A 34 3.02 7.84 -7.40
CA LYS A 34 1.63 8.17 -7.03
C LYS A 34 0.60 7.47 -7.92
N THR A 35 0.89 7.28 -9.20
CA THR A 35 0.02 6.58 -10.14
C THR A 35 -0.09 5.09 -9.80
N GLU A 36 1.02 4.44 -9.45
CA GLU A 36 1.04 3.04 -9.04
C GLU A 36 0.32 2.83 -7.71
N ILE A 37 0.54 3.71 -6.73
CA ILE A 37 -0.19 3.68 -5.45
C ILE A 37 -1.71 3.79 -5.69
N ASN A 38 -2.14 4.77 -6.51
CA ASN A 38 -3.54 4.93 -6.84
C ASN A 38 -4.13 3.69 -7.56
N ALA A 39 -3.35 3.02 -8.39
CA ALA A 39 -3.78 1.83 -9.12
C ALA A 39 -4.11 0.66 -8.17
N LEU A 40 -3.38 0.53 -7.06
CA LEU A 40 -3.60 -0.50 -6.02
C LEU A 40 -4.94 -0.32 -5.28
N PHE A 41 -5.47 0.89 -5.20
CA PHE A 41 -6.71 1.19 -4.46
C PHE A 41 -7.97 1.29 -5.35
N ARG A 42 -7.84 1.10 -6.66
CA ARG A 42 -8.98 1.06 -7.59
C ARG A 42 -9.84 -0.18 -7.34
N LYS A 43 -11.11 -0.12 -7.73
CA LYS A 43 -11.98 -1.31 -7.69
C LYS A 43 -11.59 -2.26 -8.82
N ARG A 44 -11.66 -3.57 -8.56
CA ARG A 44 -11.49 -4.61 -9.59
C ARG A 44 -12.46 -4.33 -10.75
N GLY A 45 -11.94 -4.40 -11.99
CA GLY A 45 -12.70 -4.08 -13.21
C GLY A 45 -12.65 -2.61 -13.64
N GLN A 46 -12.11 -1.70 -12.84
CA GLN A 46 -11.84 -0.33 -13.28
C GLN A 46 -10.58 -0.26 -14.14
N ARG A 47 -10.57 0.68 -15.10
CA ARG A 47 -9.37 1.01 -15.88
C ARG A 47 -8.19 1.33 -14.94
N ASN A 48 -7.02 0.77 -15.24
CA ASN A 48 -5.78 0.90 -14.47
C ASN A 48 -5.83 0.29 -13.06
N PHE A 49 -6.76 -0.64 -12.78
CA PHE A 49 -6.66 -1.47 -11.57
C PHE A 49 -5.42 -2.35 -11.65
N VAL A 50 -4.63 -2.38 -10.57
CA VAL A 50 -3.46 -3.25 -10.45
C VAL A 50 -3.63 -4.15 -9.21
N PRO A 51 -3.51 -5.48 -9.35
CA PRO A 51 -3.47 -6.38 -8.21
C PRO A 51 -2.29 -6.07 -7.29
N CYS A 52 -2.55 -6.02 -5.99
CA CYS A 52 -1.51 -5.93 -4.98
C CYS A 52 -0.84 -7.31 -4.84
N GLY A 53 0.42 -7.42 -5.27
CA GLY A 53 1.18 -8.65 -5.11
C GLY A 53 1.62 -8.86 -3.65
N ASP A 54 1.95 -10.11 -3.30
CA ASP A 54 2.41 -10.46 -1.95
C ASP A 54 3.64 -9.66 -1.53
N GLN A 55 4.54 -9.38 -2.47
CA GLN A 55 5.75 -8.59 -2.21
C GLN A 55 5.41 -7.14 -1.82
N ILE A 56 4.39 -6.53 -2.42
CA ILE A 56 3.95 -5.17 -2.07
C ILE A 56 3.35 -5.16 -0.67
N LEU A 57 2.45 -6.10 -0.40
CA LEU A 57 1.83 -6.20 0.92
C LEU A 57 2.86 -6.49 2.02
N ARG A 58 3.84 -7.36 1.77
CA ARG A 58 4.93 -7.66 2.70
C ARG A 58 5.76 -6.41 3.01
N ARG A 59 6.19 -5.66 1.98
CA ARG A 59 6.94 -4.41 2.20
C ARG A 59 6.12 -3.36 2.93
N PHE A 60 4.82 -3.27 2.64
CA PHE A 60 3.95 -2.35 3.36
C PHE A 60 3.89 -2.69 4.86
N LEU A 61 3.76 -3.97 5.22
CA LEU A 61 3.78 -4.42 6.61
C LEU A 61 5.15 -4.16 7.27
N ASP A 62 6.26 -4.45 6.57
CA ASP A 62 7.61 -4.12 7.06
C ASP A 62 7.74 -2.61 7.32
N GLY A 63 7.19 -1.77 6.44
CA GLY A 63 7.17 -0.32 6.57
C GLY A 63 6.37 0.17 7.78
N ILE A 64 5.19 -0.42 8.04
CA ILE A 64 4.41 -0.14 9.25
C ILE A 64 5.22 -0.48 10.50
N ILE A 65 5.84 -1.66 10.54
CA ILE A 65 6.63 -2.08 11.70
C ILE A 65 7.80 -1.12 11.96
N LYS A 66 8.43 -0.59 10.91
CA LYS A 66 9.47 0.44 11.06
C LYS A 66 8.89 1.75 11.62
N ASN A 67 7.75 2.22 11.13
CA ASN A 67 7.09 3.44 11.63
C ASN A 67 6.76 3.39 13.13
N GLU A 68 6.35 2.23 13.65
CA GLU A 68 5.97 2.06 15.07
C GLU A 68 7.19 1.87 16.00
N ARG A 69 8.38 1.67 15.44
CA ARG A 69 9.63 1.44 16.19
C ARG A 69 10.54 2.68 16.23
N ASP A 70 10.27 3.67 15.37
CA ASP A 70 10.94 4.97 15.35
C ASP A 70 10.30 5.91 16.39
#